data_AF-A0A959DIQ7-F1
#
_entry.id   AF-A0A959DIQ7-F1
#
_cell.length_a   1.000
_cell.length_b   1.000
_cell.length_c   1.000
_cell.angle_alpha   90.00
_cell.angle_beta   90.00
_cell.angle_gamma   90.00
#
_symmetry.space_group_name_H-M   'P 1'
#
loop_
_entity.id
_entity.type
_entity.pdbx_description
1 polymer ?
#
loop_
_entity_poly.entity_id
_entity_poly.type
_entity_poly.pdbx_seq_one_letter_code
_entity_poly.pdbx_strand_id
1 'polypeptide(L)'
;AELETWLGQHGFSTAGRVRGRYVLPKGIFLRFSSSGLYFPFTGEGHIDAGLHALQKPYVMAHELAHGYGFGDEGTCNFLGYLACIQSDDPLIAYAGHLNYWRTLAADYLQYEPEKYREFRESLPLGIQSDLDAINEVLLRYPDIMPRFRYYAYDAYLKSQGIHEGIKNYDRVTMLARAWRLSQRI
;
A
#
# COMPACT_ATOMS: atom_id res chain seq x y z
N ALA A 1 1.76 -7.51 14.59
CA ALA A 1 2.68 -8.48 15.22
C ALA A 1 3.42 -9.27 14.14
N GLU A 2 2.70 -9.64 13.08
CA GLU A 2 3.13 -10.34 11.88
C GLU A 2 4.36 -9.70 11.20
N LEU A 3 4.37 -8.36 11.05
CA LEU A 3 5.52 -7.66 10.50
C LEU A 3 6.79 -7.85 11.36
N GLU A 4 6.67 -7.67 12.67
CA GLU A 4 7.78 -7.86 13.61
C GLU A 4 8.28 -9.33 13.58
N THR A 5 7.36 -10.29 13.55
CA THR A 5 7.70 -11.71 13.42
C THR A 5 8.50 -11.97 12.15
N TRP A 6 8.03 -11.48 11.01
CA TRP A 6 8.74 -11.65 9.75
C TRP A 6 10.13 -10.99 9.78
N LEU A 7 10.22 -9.74 10.27
CA LEU A 7 11.48 -9.02 10.39
C LEU A 7 12.49 -9.76 11.27
N GLY A 8 12.06 -10.24 12.44
CA GLY A 8 12.90 -10.98 13.38
C GLY A 8 13.42 -12.30 12.79
N GLN A 9 12.57 -13.04 12.07
CA GLN A 9 12.97 -14.28 11.40
C GLN A 9 14.04 -14.06 10.31
N HIS A 10 14.10 -12.86 9.74
CA HIS A 10 15.04 -12.50 8.67
C HIS A 10 16.21 -11.65 9.17
N GLY A 11 16.42 -11.57 10.49
CA GLY A 11 17.58 -10.89 11.09
C GLY A 11 17.50 -9.37 11.10
N PHE A 12 16.34 -8.78 10.83
CA PHE A 12 16.12 -7.34 10.96
C PHE A 12 15.83 -6.97 12.41
N SER A 13 16.28 -5.77 12.81
CA SER A 13 15.99 -5.24 14.14
C SER A 13 14.51 -4.92 14.28
N THR A 14 13.89 -5.47 15.32
CA THR A 14 12.55 -5.08 15.80
C THR A 14 12.64 -4.31 17.11
N ALA A 15 13.81 -3.72 17.40
CA ALA A 15 14.04 -2.99 18.63
C ALA A 15 13.11 -1.76 18.72
N GLY A 16 12.37 -1.67 19.82
CA GLY A 16 11.34 -0.65 20.02
C GLY A 16 9.96 -1.10 19.55
N ARG A 17 8.94 -0.30 19.89
CA ARG A 17 7.55 -0.58 19.50
C ARG A 17 7.04 0.59 18.66
N VAL A 18 7.05 0.41 17.35
CA VAL A 18 6.41 1.35 16.42
C VAL A 18 4.91 1.31 16.67
N ARG A 19 4.29 2.48 16.82
CA ARG A 19 2.85 2.58 17.10
C ARG A 19 2.10 3.01 15.86
N GLY A 20 1.02 2.31 15.57
CA GLY A 20 0.05 2.68 14.55
C GLY A 20 -1.06 3.56 15.12
N ARG A 21 -1.46 4.62 14.43
CA ARG A 21 -2.56 5.49 14.81
C ARG A 21 -3.49 5.82 13.65
N TYR A 22 -4.77 6.02 13.98
CA TYR A 22 -5.72 6.64 13.07
C TYR A 22 -5.65 8.16 13.20
N VAL A 23 -5.62 8.85 12.07
CA VAL A 23 -5.69 10.31 12.03
C VAL A 23 -7.09 10.76 11.68
N LEU A 24 -7.54 11.77 12.42
CA LEU A 24 -8.80 12.48 12.21
C LEU A 24 -8.51 13.94 11.85
N PRO A 25 -9.45 14.64 11.17
CA PRO A 25 -10.72 14.14 10.64
C PRO A 25 -10.52 13.15 9.47
N LYS A 26 -11.55 12.32 9.21
CA LYS A 26 -11.52 11.38 8.07
C LYS A 26 -11.29 12.13 6.75
N GLY A 27 -10.42 11.59 5.91
CA GLY A 27 -10.06 12.12 4.60
C GLY A 27 -9.00 13.21 4.61
N ILE A 28 -8.41 13.53 5.77
CA ILE A 28 -7.35 14.54 5.83
C ILE A 28 -6.15 14.17 4.97
N PHE A 29 -5.70 12.91 4.97
CA PHE A 29 -4.62 12.46 4.08
C PHE A 29 -5.16 12.12 2.68
N LEU A 30 -6.35 11.53 2.59
CA LEU A 30 -6.93 11.11 1.30
C LEU A 30 -7.10 12.29 0.34
N ARG A 31 -7.47 13.48 0.87
CA ARG A 31 -7.57 14.72 0.10
C ARG A 31 -6.24 15.23 -0.46
N PHE A 32 -5.12 14.76 0.06
CA PHE A 32 -3.77 15.01 -0.47
C PHE A 32 -3.20 13.80 -1.20
N SER A 33 -4.05 12.86 -1.62
CA SER A 33 -3.66 11.62 -2.31
C SER A 33 -2.67 10.75 -1.50
N SER A 34 -2.72 10.82 -0.17
CA SER A 34 -2.01 9.88 0.70
C SER A 34 -2.98 9.05 1.54
N SER A 35 -2.60 7.80 1.82
CA SER A 35 -3.36 6.91 2.72
C SER A 35 -2.80 6.90 4.15
N GLY A 36 -1.53 7.30 4.31
CA GLY A 36 -0.82 7.28 5.58
C GLY A 36 0.43 8.18 5.59
N LEU A 37 1.06 8.23 6.75
CA LEU A 37 2.31 8.96 6.98
C LEU A 37 3.03 8.38 8.20
N TYR A 38 4.29 8.00 8.02
CA TYR A 38 5.19 7.76 9.13
C TYR A 38 5.78 9.08 9.66
N PHE A 39 5.70 9.29 10.99
CA PHE A 39 6.26 10.47 11.64
C PHE A 39 7.54 10.11 12.41
N PRO A 40 8.74 10.47 11.89
CA PRO A 40 10.01 9.97 12.44
C PRO A 40 10.35 10.52 13.82
N PHE A 41 9.85 11.72 14.18
CA PHE A 41 10.11 12.32 15.48
C PHE A 41 9.37 11.65 16.63
N THR A 42 8.21 11.01 16.35
CA THR A 42 7.45 10.27 17.36
C THR A 42 7.58 8.75 17.23
N GLY A 43 8.13 8.26 16.11
CA GLY A 43 8.22 6.83 15.82
C GLY A 43 6.86 6.19 15.57
N GLU A 44 5.91 6.93 14.98
CA GLU A 44 4.53 6.49 14.81
C GLU A 44 4.10 6.47 13.34
N GLY A 45 3.51 5.36 12.92
CA GLY A 45 2.82 5.23 11.64
C GLY A 45 1.38 5.72 11.77
N HIS A 46 0.95 6.56 10.84
CA HIS A 46 -0.38 7.15 10.86
C HIS A 46 -1.14 6.75 9.60
N ILE A 47 -2.40 6.34 9.74
CA ILE A 47 -3.27 6.07 8.59
C ILE A 47 -4.55 6.90 8.68
N ASP A 48 -5.11 7.27 7.52
CA ASP A 48 -6.34 8.04 7.49
C ASP A 48 -7.51 7.21 8.04
N ALA A 49 -8.22 7.75 9.04
CA ALA A 49 -9.39 7.08 9.62
C ALA A 49 -10.52 6.83 8.60
N GLY A 50 -10.53 7.60 7.51
CA GLY A 50 -11.47 7.57 6.40
C GLY A 50 -11.25 6.43 5.41
N LEU A 51 -10.11 5.72 5.44
CA LEU A 51 -9.86 4.55 4.59
C LEU A 51 -10.96 3.49 4.73
N HIS A 52 -11.22 2.76 3.65
CA HIS A 52 -12.08 1.58 3.73
C HIS A 52 -11.44 0.52 4.63
N ALA A 53 -12.23 -0.29 5.33
CA ALA A 53 -11.73 -1.28 6.28
C ALA A 53 -10.72 -2.26 5.64
N LEU A 54 -10.97 -2.67 4.39
CA LEU A 54 -10.10 -3.54 3.61
C LEU A 54 -8.77 -2.91 3.17
N GLN A 55 -8.58 -1.59 3.34
CA GLN A 55 -7.31 -0.92 3.04
C GLN A 55 -6.45 -0.79 4.30
N LYS A 56 -7.07 -0.68 5.48
CA LYS A 56 -6.39 -0.32 6.72
C LYS A 56 -5.27 -1.28 7.13
N PRO A 57 -5.42 -2.63 7.07
CA PRO A 57 -4.36 -3.53 7.49
C PRO A 57 -3.08 -3.36 6.67
N TYR A 58 -3.22 -3.31 5.35
CA TYR A 58 -2.09 -3.13 4.43
C TYR A 58 -1.39 -1.78 4.64
N VAL A 59 -2.15 -0.68 4.65
CA VAL A 59 -1.58 0.65 4.83
C VAL A 59 -0.93 0.77 6.21
N MET A 60 -1.54 0.22 7.27
CA MET A 60 -0.94 0.21 8.60
C MET A 60 0.39 -0.56 8.60
N ALA A 61 0.44 -1.76 8.03
CA ALA A 61 1.66 -2.54 7.96
C ALA A 61 2.77 -1.83 7.16
N HIS A 62 2.40 -1.14 6.08
CA HIS A 62 3.32 -0.28 5.32
C HIS A 62 3.90 0.84 6.20
N GLU A 63 3.07 1.61 6.91
CA GLU A 63 3.57 2.70 7.78
C GLU A 63 4.38 2.19 8.97
N LEU A 64 4.07 0.99 9.47
CA LEU A 64 4.89 0.34 10.50
C LEU A 64 6.26 -0.07 9.94
N ALA A 65 6.34 -0.52 8.68
CA ALA A 65 7.62 -0.84 8.03
C ALA A 65 8.53 0.41 7.97
N HIS A 66 7.97 1.59 7.66
CA HIS A 66 8.72 2.83 7.79
C HIS A 66 9.26 3.05 9.20
N GLY A 67 8.47 2.77 10.24
CA GLY A 67 8.91 2.87 11.62
C GLY A 67 10.01 1.89 12.03
N TYR A 68 10.13 0.75 11.34
CA TYR A 68 11.25 -0.18 11.52
C TYR A 68 12.48 0.20 10.68
N GLY A 69 12.50 1.40 10.09
CA GLY A 69 13.68 1.98 9.44
C GLY A 69 13.77 1.75 7.93
N PHE A 70 12.73 1.20 7.30
CA PHE A 70 12.69 1.05 5.85
C PHE A 70 12.23 2.37 5.20
N GLY A 71 13.12 3.04 4.47
CA GLY A 71 12.80 4.32 3.81
C GLY A 71 12.27 4.19 2.38
N ASP A 72 12.47 3.03 1.74
CA ASP A 72 12.02 2.80 0.37
C ASP A 72 10.55 2.38 0.34
N GLU A 73 9.73 3.14 -0.37
CA GLU A 73 8.29 2.90 -0.56
C GLU A 73 8.00 1.51 -1.14
N GLY A 74 8.82 1.06 -2.09
CA GLY A 74 8.65 -0.26 -2.71
C GLY A 74 8.88 -1.40 -1.72
N THR A 75 9.92 -1.30 -0.89
CA THR A 75 10.18 -2.21 0.23
C THR A 75 9.08 -2.16 1.27
N CYS A 76 8.58 -0.98 1.66
CA CYS A 76 7.49 -0.86 2.64
C CYS A 76 6.18 -1.45 2.12
N ASN A 77 5.86 -1.24 0.83
CA ASN A 77 4.74 -1.89 0.17
C ASN A 77 4.87 -3.42 0.17
N PHE A 78 6.07 -3.95 -0.12
CA PHE A 78 6.33 -5.38 -0.07
C PHE A 78 6.21 -5.96 1.34
N LEU A 79 6.79 -5.30 2.35
CA LEU A 79 6.68 -5.72 3.75
C LEU A 79 5.23 -5.64 4.25
N GLY A 80 4.49 -4.60 3.87
CA GLY A 80 3.06 -4.46 4.18
C GLY A 80 2.24 -5.59 3.57
N TYR A 81 2.53 -5.97 2.32
CA TYR A 81 1.93 -7.13 1.66
C TYR A 81 2.25 -8.43 2.43
N LEU A 82 3.52 -8.72 2.69
CA LEU A 82 3.96 -9.93 3.39
C LEU A 82 3.32 -10.06 4.78
N ALA A 83 3.37 -8.99 5.56
CA ALA A 83 2.79 -8.97 6.91
C ALA A 83 1.30 -9.29 6.89
N CYS A 84 0.57 -8.83 5.87
CA CYS A 84 -0.85 -9.13 5.75
C CYS A 84 -1.10 -10.58 5.31
N ILE A 85 -0.46 -11.05 4.24
CA ILE A 85 -0.74 -12.38 3.67
C ILE A 85 -0.28 -13.54 4.55
N GLN A 86 0.59 -13.27 5.52
CA GLN A 86 1.03 -14.24 6.53
C GLN A 86 0.25 -14.16 7.84
N SER A 87 -0.75 -13.27 7.94
CA SER A 87 -1.61 -13.20 9.12
C SER A 87 -2.55 -14.41 9.16
N ASP A 88 -2.75 -14.96 10.36
CA ASP A 88 -3.73 -16.01 10.62
C ASP A 88 -5.17 -15.50 10.55
N ASP A 89 -5.38 -14.18 10.58
CA ASP A 89 -6.69 -13.55 10.39
C ASP A 89 -7.04 -13.52 8.88
N PRO A 90 -8.09 -14.24 8.44
CA PRO A 90 -8.45 -14.30 7.02
C PRO A 90 -8.82 -12.94 6.43
N LEU A 91 -9.35 -12.00 7.23
CA LEU A 91 -9.69 -10.66 6.77
C LEU A 91 -8.43 -9.84 6.48
N ILE A 92 -7.41 -9.96 7.33
CA ILE A 92 -6.12 -9.28 7.14
C ILE A 92 -5.40 -9.87 5.92
N ALA A 93 -5.36 -11.19 5.80
CA ALA A 93 -4.78 -11.87 4.64
C ALA A 93 -5.48 -11.46 3.34
N TYR A 94 -6.82 -11.45 3.34
CA TYR A 94 -7.62 -10.96 2.22
C TYR A 94 -7.33 -9.50 1.88
N ALA A 95 -7.29 -8.60 2.87
CA ALA A 95 -6.96 -7.19 2.68
C ALA A 95 -5.57 -7.01 2.04
N GLY A 96 -4.58 -7.81 2.45
CA GLY A 96 -3.24 -7.83 1.85
C GLY A 96 -3.26 -8.25 0.38
N HIS A 97 -3.94 -9.37 0.08
CA HIS A 97 -4.10 -9.84 -1.29
C HIS A 97 -4.85 -8.85 -2.18
N LEU A 98 -5.94 -8.26 -1.68
CA LEU A 98 -6.75 -7.30 -2.42
C LEU A 98 -5.96 -6.03 -2.71
N ASN A 99 -5.21 -5.47 -1.75
CA ASN A 99 -4.40 -4.28 -2.01
C ASN A 99 -3.29 -4.55 -3.03
N TYR A 100 -2.58 -5.68 -2.91
CA TYR A 100 -1.58 -6.05 -3.90
C TYR A 100 -2.19 -6.25 -5.30
N TRP A 101 -3.33 -6.93 -5.39
CA TRP A 101 -4.07 -7.07 -6.64
C TRP A 101 -4.49 -5.70 -7.21
N ARG A 102 -4.98 -4.77 -6.38
CA ARG A 102 -5.37 -3.42 -6.79
C ARG A 102 -4.19 -2.63 -7.38
N THR A 103 -2.97 -2.81 -6.86
CA THR A 103 -1.74 -2.24 -7.43
C THR A 103 -1.51 -2.76 -8.85
N LEU A 104 -1.56 -4.08 -9.05
CA LEU A 104 -1.40 -4.69 -10.38
C LEU A 104 -2.52 -4.28 -11.36
N ALA A 105 -3.75 -4.24 -10.85
CA ALA A 105 -4.94 -3.86 -11.59
C ALA A 105 -4.90 -2.41 -12.06
N ALA A 106 -4.33 -1.49 -11.26
CA ALA A 106 -4.15 -0.10 -11.65
C ALA A 106 -3.22 0.04 -12.86
N ASP A 107 -2.13 -0.73 -12.89
CA ASP A 107 -1.25 -0.78 -14.07
C ASP A 107 -1.97 -1.40 -15.27
N TYR A 108 -2.69 -2.51 -15.08
CA TYR A 108 -3.43 -3.14 -16.18
C TYR A 108 -4.48 -2.20 -16.79
N LEU A 109 -5.25 -1.49 -15.95
CA LEU A 109 -6.19 -0.46 -16.37
C LEU A 109 -5.50 0.66 -17.16
N GLN A 110 -4.30 1.07 -16.75
CA GLN A 110 -3.58 2.15 -17.43
C GLN A 110 -3.08 1.73 -18.82
N TYR A 111 -2.60 0.50 -18.99
CA TYR A 111 -2.05 0.05 -20.26
C TYR A 111 -3.10 -0.52 -21.22
N GLU A 112 -4.11 -1.21 -20.70
CA GLU A 112 -5.09 -1.99 -21.48
C GLU A 112 -6.50 -1.82 -20.90
N PRO A 113 -7.08 -0.60 -20.98
CA PRO A 113 -8.30 -0.25 -20.25
C PRO A 113 -9.52 -1.09 -20.61
N GLU A 114 -9.71 -1.41 -21.89
CA GLU A 114 -10.86 -2.22 -22.32
C GLU A 114 -10.75 -3.66 -21.82
N LYS A 115 -9.56 -4.27 -21.93
CA LYS A 115 -9.33 -5.64 -21.42
C LYS A 115 -9.40 -5.69 -19.89
N TYR A 116 -9.01 -4.63 -19.20
CA TYR A 116 -9.20 -4.52 -17.76
C TYR A 116 -10.69 -4.50 -17.40
N ARG A 117 -11.55 -3.79 -18.15
CA ARG A 117 -13.00 -3.78 -17.91
C ARG A 117 -13.60 -5.16 -18.06
N GLU A 118 -13.29 -5.85 -19.16
CA GLU A 118 -13.72 -7.25 -19.38
C GLU A 118 -13.25 -8.16 -18.24
N PHE A 119 -11.99 -8.04 -17.82
CA PHE A 119 -11.45 -8.81 -16.69
C PHE A 119 -12.17 -8.48 -15.38
N ARG A 120 -12.43 -7.19 -15.11
CA ARG A 120 -13.12 -6.70 -13.91
C ARG A 120 -14.57 -7.20 -13.84
N GLU A 121 -15.23 -7.37 -14.98
CA GLU A 121 -16.57 -7.98 -15.07
C GLU A 121 -16.54 -9.50 -14.81
N SER A 122 -15.43 -10.17 -15.15
CA SER A 122 -15.26 -11.61 -14.89
C SER A 122 -14.96 -11.96 -13.42
N LEU A 123 -14.64 -10.98 -12.57
CA LEU A 123 -14.32 -11.23 -11.16
C LEU A 123 -15.54 -11.76 -10.39
N PRO A 124 -15.34 -12.54 -9.30
CA PRO A 124 -16.44 -12.91 -8.42
C PRO A 124 -17.18 -11.67 -7.87
N LEU A 125 -18.51 -11.72 -7.81
CA LEU A 125 -19.35 -10.58 -7.40
C LEU A 125 -18.97 -9.97 -6.05
N GLY A 126 -18.49 -10.77 -5.10
CA GLY A 126 -17.99 -10.28 -3.81
C GLY A 126 -16.77 -9.36 -3.97
N ILE A 127 -15.80 -9.75 -4.81
CA ILE A 127 -14.63 -8.92 -5.11
C ILE A 127 -15.04 -7.64 -5.82
N GLN A 128 -15.99 -7.73 -6.76
CA GLN A 128 -16.53 -6.55 -7.42
C GLN A 128 -17.11 -5.55 -6.40
N SER A 129 -17.95 -6.05 -5.50
CA SER A 129 -18.58 -5.25 -4.45
C SER A 129 -17.56 -4.59 -3.52
N ASP A 130 -16.51 -5.32 -3.14
CA ASP A 130 -15.44 -4.79 -2.29
C ASP A 130 -14.65 -3.67 -2.99
N LEU A 131 -14.36 -3.84 -4.28
CA LEU A 131 -13.69 -2.82 -5.08
C LEU A 131 -14.54 -1.56 -5.22
N ASP A 132 -15.85 -1.74 -5.43
CA ASP A 132 -16.79 -0.62 -5.57
C ASP A 132 -16.95 0.13 -4.24
N ALA A 133 -17.07 -0.59 -3.12
CA ALA A 133 -17.10 0.00 -1.78
C ALA A 133 -15.83 0.80 -1.44
N ILE A 134 -14.65 0.29 -1.84
CA ILE A 134 -13.39 1.03 -1.70
C ILE A 134 -13.42 2.31 -2.56
N ASN A 135 -13.84 2.21 -3.82
CA ASN A 135 -13.91 3.35 -4.73
C ASN A 135 -14.89 4.43 -4.24
N GLU A 136 -16.05 4.03 -3.71
CA GLU A 136 -17.01 4.96 -3.09
C GLU A 136 -16.40 5.75 -1.94
N VAL A 137 -15.59 5.11 -1.08
CA VAL A 137 -14.88 5.81 -0.01
C VAL A 137 -13.89 6.83 -0.57
N LEU A 138 -13.10 6.44 -1.58
CA LEU A 138 -12.12 7.34 -2.20
C LEU A 138 -12.81 8.55 -2.87
N LEU A 139 -13.94 8.34 -3.54
CA LEU A 139 -14.71 9.41 -4.19
C LEU A 139 -15.30 10.44 -3.22
N ARG A 140 -15.47 10.10 -1.93
CA ARG A 140 -15.89 11.06 -0.88
C ARG A 140 -14.82 12.09 -0.55
N TYR A 141 -13.56 11.80 -0.88
CA TYR A 141 -12.41 12.64 -0.54
C TYR A 141 -11.63 13.01 -1.80
N PRO A 142 -12.20 13.84 -2.70
CA PRO A 142 -11.51 14.26 -3.90
C PRO A 142 -10.22 15.02 -3.55
N ASP A 143 -9.18 14.78 -4.36
CA ASP A 143 -7.88 15.46 -4.23
C ASP A 143 -8.07 16.98 -4.37
N ILE A 144 -7.59 17.75 -3.39
CA ILE A 144 -7.74 19.21 -3.35
C ILE A 144 -6.54 19.93 -3.98
N MET A 145 -5.42 19.25 -4.25
CA MET A 145 -4.19 19.84 -4.81
C MET A 145 -3.48 18.94 -5.84
N PRO A 146 -4.17 18.45 -6.89
CA PRO A 146 -3.61 17.47 -7.83
C PRO A 146 -2.39 17.99 -8.60
N ARG A 147 -2.33 19.30 -8.90
CA ARG A 147 -1.19 19.92 -9.62
C ARG A 147 0.07 20.01 -8.76
N PHE A 148 -0.06 20.40 -7.49
CA PHE A 148 1.09 20.51 -6.58
C PHE A 148 1.75 19.15 -6.37
N ARG A 149 0.95 18.09 -6.26
CA ARG A 149 1.43 16.70 -6.16
C ARG A 149 2.24 16.28 -7.38
N TYR A 150 1.78 16.57 -8.59
CA TYR A 150 2.53 16.24 -9.81
C TYR A 150 3.94 16.83 -9.76
N TYR A 151 4.07 18.09 -9.36
CA TYR A 151 5.37 18.75 -9.21
C TYR A 151 6.23 18.16 -8.07
N ALA A 152 5.65 17.90 -6.90
CA ALA A 152 6.38 17.33 -5.77
C ALA A 152 6.85 15.89 -6.06
N TYR A 153 6.01 15.08 -6.71
CA TYR A 153 6.31 13.72 -7.10
C TYR A 153 7.38 13.66 -8.20
N ASP A 154 7.26 14.51 -9.22
CA ASP A 154 8.27 14.65 -10.28
C ASP A 154 9.63 15.09 -9.73
N ALA A 155 9.65 16.06 -8.81
CA ALA A 155 10.87 16.50 -8.14
C ALA A 155 11.51 15.40 -7.27
N TYR A 156 10.69 14.63 -6.52
CA TYR A 156 11.17 13.49 -5.74
C TYR A 156 11.80 12.41 -6.63
N LEU A 157 11.14 12.00 -7.72
CA LEU A 157 11.67 11.01 -8.65
C LEU A 157 13.00 11.46 -9.27
N LYS A 158 13.08 12.73 -9.70
CA LYS A 158 14.31 13.32 -10.22
C LYS A 158 15.43 13.35 -9.19
N SER A 159 15.12 13.63 -7.92
CA SER A 159 16.12 13.61 -6.82
C SER A 159 16.66 12.21 -6.52
N GLN A 160 15.88 11.16 -6.79
CA GLN A 160 16.25 9.75 -6.61
C GLN A 160 16.90 9.15 -7.88
N GLY A 161 17.19 9.96 -8.90
CA GLY A 161 17.78 9.50 -10.15
C GLY A 161 16.84 8.67 -11.03
N ILE A 162 15.53 8.73 -10.78
CA ILE A 162 14.50 8.04 -11.57
C ILE A 162 14.04 8.99 -12.67
N HIS A 163 14.49 8.73 -13.90
CA HIS A 163 14.09 9.49 -15.08
C HIS A 163 12.60 9.27 -15.42
N GLU A 164 11.97 10.31 -16.00
CA GLU A 164 10.58 10.26 -16.48
C GLU A 164 10.33 8.97 -17.28
N GLY A 165 9.40 8.12 -16.80
CA GLY A 165 8.96 6.92 -17.51
C GLY A 165 9.18 5.59 -16.78
N ILE A 166 9.93 5.54 -15.67
CA ILE A 166 10.03 4.32 -14.84
C ILE A 166 9.06 4.46 -13.67
N LYS A 167 7.90 3.79 -13.78
CA LYS A 167 6.90 3.77 -12.71
C LYS A 167 7.45 3.03 -11.50
N ASN A 168 7.49 3.72 -10.36
CA ASN A 168 8.03 3.20 -9.10
C ASN A 168 7.16 2.11 -8.41
N TYR A 169 6.11 1.61 -9.07
CA TYR A 169 5.25 0.53 -8.56
C TYR A 169 5.72 -0.87 -8.98
N ASP A 170 6.70 -0.96 -9.90
CA ASP A 170 7.31 -2.23 -10.31
C ASP A 170 7.97 -2.96 -9.14
N ARG A 171 8.47 -2.22 -8.14
CA ARG A 171 9.30 -2.81 -7.09
C ARG A 171 8.54 -3.78 -6.19
N VAL A 172 7.32 -3.45 -5.76
CA VAL A 172 6.51 -4.38 -4.94
C VAL A 172 6.13 -5.62 -5.74
N THR A 173 5.76 -5.46 -7.01
CA THR A 173 5.44 -6.57 -7.92
C THR A 173 6.63 -7.50 -8.13
N MET A 174 7.81 -6.92 -8.36
CA MET A 174 9.05 -7.66 -8.56
C MET A 174 9.49 -8.38 -7.28
N LEU A 175 9.44 -7.72 -6.12
CA LEU A 175 9.77 -8.32 -4.83
C LEU A 175 8.79 -9.45 -4.46
N ALA A 176 7.49 -9.22 -4.62
CA ALA A 176 6.46 -10.24 -4.38
C ALA A 176 6.63 -11.45 -5.30
N ARG A 177 6.94 -11.24 -6.58
CA ARG A 177 7.26 -12.32 -7.52
C ARG A 177 8.52 -13.09 -7.12
N ALA A 178 9.61 -12.38 -6.81
CA ALA A 178 10.87 -12.99 -6.41
C ALA A 178 10.72 -13.84 -5.13
N TRP A 179 10.02 -13.30 -4.13
CA TRP A 179 9.71 -14.01 -2.90
C TRP A 179 8.88 -15.28 -3.16
N ARG A 180 7.80 -15.19 -3.95
CA ARG A 180 6.99 -16.38 -4.30
C ARG A 180 7.80 -17.46 -5.01
N LEU A 181 8.78 -17.08 -5.83
CA LEU A 181 9.68 -18.03 -6.50
C LEU A 181 10.67 -18.67 -5.53
N SER A 182 11.17 -17.93 -4.54
CA SER A 182 12.09 -18.50 -3.54
C SER A 182 11.41 -19.49 -2.58
N GLN A 183 10.09 -19.39 -2.37
CA GLN A 183 9.32 -20.35 -1.56
C GLN A 183 9.07 -21.70 -2.26
N ARG A 184 9.38 -21.82 -3.56
CA ARG A 184 9.16 -23.05 -4.35
C ARG A 184 10.39 -23.95 -4.43
N ILE A 185 11.49 -23.54 -3.80
CA ILE A 185 12.77 -24.24 -3.72
C ILE A 185 12.89 -24.80 -2.32
#